data_AF-A0AAN8YXT6-F1
#
_entry.id   AF-A0AAN8YXT6-F1
#
_cell.length_a   1.000
_cell.length_b   1.000
_cell.length_c   1.000
_cell.angle_alpha   90.00
_cell.angle_beta   90.00
_cell.angle_gamma   90.00
#
_symmetry.space_group_name_H-M   'P 1'
#
loop_
_entity.id
_entity.type
_entity.pdbx_description
1 polymer ?
#
loop_
_entity_poly.entity_id
_entity_poly.type
_entity_poly.pdbx_seq_one_letter_code
_entity_poly.pdbx_strand_id
1 'polypeptide(L)'
;MEDQPNREVEQTEKVKDGSICGFVSLHRLLQASLSPNSSNRLLTRLNCGRALETISLPDSAQALSSKHDFDLQAIYVQADKEPLRQP
;
A
#
# COMPACT_ATOMS: atom_id res chain seq x y z
N MET A 1 -41.40 27.31 12.46
CA MET A 1 -41.17 25.89 12.76
C MET A 1 -40.43 25.38 11.55
N GLU A 2 -39.10 25.40 11.64
CA GLU A 2 -38.20 25.10 10.52
C GLU A 2 -37.75 23.65 10.68
N ASP A 3 -38.23 22.77 9.80
CA ASP A 3 -37.75 21.40 9.68
C ASP A 3 -36.39 21.41 8.97
N GLN A 4 -35.32 21.19 9.74
CA GLN A 4 -34.01 20.82 9.18
C GLN A 4 -34.00 19.31 8.87
N PRO A 5 -33.58 18.87 7.67
CA PRO A 5 -33.42 17.46 7.40
C PRO A 5 -32.16 16.93 8.08
N ASN A 6 -32.39 15.95 8.94
CA ASN A 6 -31.44 15.07 9.60
C ASN A 6 -30.37 14.57 8.63
N ARG A 7 -29.13 15.09 8.72
CA ARG A 7 -27.96 14.50 8.07
C ARG A 7 -27.42 13.37 8.96
N GLU A 8 -28.14 12.25 8.98
CA GLU A 8 -27.59 10.97 9.45
C GLU A 8 -26.72 10.37 8.34
N VAL A 9 -25.41 10.68 8.34
CA VAL A 9 -24.39 9.72 7.91
C VAL A 9 -23.08 10.02 8.63
N GLU A 10 -23.05 9.89 9.96
CA GLU A 10 -21.78 9.53 10.61
C GLU A 10 -21.70 8.01 10.60
N GLN A 11 -21.28 7.47 9.46
CA GLN A 11 -20.56 6.21 9.47
C GLN A 11 -19.31 6.46 10.31
N THR A 12 -19.44 6.19 11.60
CA THR A 12 -18.31 5.94 12.49
C THR A 12 -17.66 4.67 11.95
N GLU A 13 -16.85 4.82 10.91
CA GLU A 13 -15.86 3.82 10.54
C GLU A 13 -15.03 3.61 11.80
N LYS A 14 -15.31 2.49 12.48
CA LYS A 14 -14.51 2.03 13.61
C LYS A 14 -13.07 2.16 13.18
N VAL A 15 -12.32 3.06 13.81
CA VAL A 15 -10.89 3.22 13.57
C VAL A 15 -10.30 1.83 13.70
N LYS A 16 -9.90 1.23 12.57
CA LYS A 16 -9.32 -0.12 12.56
C LYS A 16 -8.14 -0.08 13.50
N ASP A 17 -8.09 -1.04 14.41
CA ASP A 17 -7.00 -1.17 15.38
C ASP A 17 -5.68 -1.28 14.59
N GLY A 18 -4.79 -0.29 14.74
CA GLY A 18 -3.56 -0.16 13.93
C GLY A 18 -3.59 0.81 12.74
N SER A 19 -4.66 1.59 12.54
CA SER A 19 -4.70 2.69 11.56
C SER A 19 -3.71 3.80 11.91
N ILE A 20 -2.95 4.28 10.92
CA ILE A 20 -1.98 5.38 11.06
C ILE A 20 -2.57 6.63 10.40
N CYS A 21 -3.08 7.57 11.21
CA CYS A 21 -3.70 8.81 10.72
C CYS A 21 -4.83 8.59 9.69
N GLY A 22 -5.63 7.52 9.82
CA GLY A 22 -6.69 7.19 8.87
C GLY A 22 -6.23 6.33 7.68
N PHE A 23 -4.95 5.96 7.61
CA PHE A 23 -4.41 5.07 6.60
C PHE A 23 -4.22 3.66 7.14
N VAL A 24 -4.49 2.67 6.28
CA VAL A 24 -4.34 1.24 6.59
C VAL A 24 -2.90 0.76 6.66
N SER A 25 -1.94 1.54 6.14
CA SER A 25 -0.52 1.22 6.21
C SER A 25 0.34 2.48 6.06
N LEU A 26 1.55 2.41 6.63
CA LEU A 26 2.55 3.47 6.49
C LEU A 26 2.89 3.72 5.02
N HIS A 27 2.96 2.66 4.19
CA HIS A 27 3.21 2.81 2.76
C HIS A 27 2.16 3.69 2.08
N ARG A 28 0.87 3.48 2.40
CA ARG A 28 -0.24 4.25 1.80
C ARG A 28 -0.25 5.70 2.28
N LEU A 29 0.08 5.93 3.55
CA LEU A 29 0.30 7.26 4.11
C LEU A 29 1.44 7.98 3.36
N LEU A 30 2.61 7.36 3.26
CA LEU A 30 3.78 7.95 2.60
C LEU A 30 3.52 8.22 1.11
N GLN A 31 2.85 7.30 0.41
CA GLN A 31 2.50 7.48 -1.00
C GLN A 31 1.52 8.65 -1.23
N ALA A 32 0.56 8.85 -0.32
CA ALA A 32 -0.42 9.93 -0.43
C ALA A 32 0.15 11.29 0.03
N SER A 33 1.06 11.30 1.00
CA SER A 33 1.57 12.51 1.63
C SER A 33 2.88 13.03 1.03
N LEU A 34 3.66 12.19 0.34
CA LEU A 34 4.95 12.59 -0.22
C LEU A 34 4.86 12.82 -1.73
N SER A 35 5.36 13.97 -2.19
CA SER A 35 5.72 14.15 -3.60
C SER A 35 6.79 13.13 -4.01
N PRO A 36 6.87 12.70 -5.28
CA PRO A 36 7.82 11.68 -5.76
C PRO A 36 9.32 12.06 -5.66
N ASN A 37 9.65 13.14 -4.95
CA ASN A 37 11.00 13.65 -4.76
C ASN A 37 11.79 12.85 -3.70
N SER A 38 13.04 13.26 -3.47
CA SER A 38 14.08 12.59 -2.67
C SER A 38 13.69 12.05 -1.28
N SER A 39 12.65 12.58 -0.62
CA SER A 39 12.15 12.06 0.67
C SER A 39 11.45 10.70 0.54
N ASN A 40 10.77 10.47 -0.59
CA ASN A 40 10.22 9.17 -0.97
C ASN A 40 11.37 8.17 -1.21
N ARG A 41 12.53 8.65 -1.66
CA ARG A 41 13.73 7.83 -1.91
C ARG A 41 14.34 7.21 -0.65
N LEU A 42 14.16 7.83 0.52
CA LEU A 42 14.75 7.40 1.80
C LEU A 42 13.82 6.45 2.57
N LEU A 43 12.51 6.73 2.55
CA LEU A 43 11.53 5.99 3.36
C LEU A 43 10.88 4.83 2.59
N THR A 44 10.88 4.90 1.26
CA THR A 44 10.31 3.86 0.42
C THR A 44 11.42 2.93 -0.02
N ARG A 45 11.26 1.62 0.20
CA ARG A 45 12.23 0.62 -0.29
C ARG A 45 12.47 0.85 -1.77
N LEU A 46 13.74 0.93 -2.18
CA LEU A 46 14.13 1.02 -3.57
C LEU A 46 14.99 -0.18 -3.94
N ASN A 47 14.84 -0.65 -5.16
CA ASN A 47 15.72 -1.63 -5.75
C ASN A 47 16.94 -0.91 -6.35
N CYS A 48 18.00 -0.71 -5.56
CA CYS A 48 19.24 -0.04 -6.00
C CYS A 48 19.00 1.36 -6.61
N GLY A 49 18.08 2.13 -6.04
CA GLY A 49 17.70 3.45 -6.56
C GLY A 49 16.61 3.44 -7.63
N ARG A 50 16.14 2.26 -8.08
CA ARG A 50 14.97 2.10 -8.94
C ARG A 50 13.69 1.96 -8.13
N ALA A 51 12.59 2.46 -8.69
CA ALA A 51 11.25 2.24 -8.14
C ALA A 51 10.97 0.74 -8.06
N LEU A 52 10.32 0.31 -6.98
CA LEU A 52 9.86 -1.06 -6.83
C LEU A 52 8.74 -1.34 -7.83
N GLU A 53 8.88 -2.42 -8.57
CA GLU A 53 7.86 -2.89 -9.49
C GLU A 53 6.93 -3.85 -8.76
N THR A 54 5.62 -3.70 -8.96
CA THR A 54 4.62 -4.62 -8.40
C THR A 54 4.30 -5.70 -9.41
N ILE A 55 4.19 -6.94 -8.94
CA ILE A 55 3.88 -8.08 -9.80
C ILE A 55 2.40 -8.40 -9.67
N SER A 56 1.74 -8.71 -10.79
CA SER A 56 0.38 -9.24 -10.77
C SER A 56 0.35 -10.60 -10.07
N LEU A 57 -0.40 -10.69 -8.98
CA LEU A 57 -0.65 -11.95 -8.28
C LEU A 57 -1.62 -12.82 -9.09
N PRO A 58 -1.40 -14.15 -9.17
CA PRO A 58 -2.37 -15.07 -9.76
C PRO A 58 -3.73 -14.98 -9.05
N ASP A 59 -4.82 -15.14 -9.80
CA ASP A 59 -6.19 -15.07 -9.28
C ASP A 59 -6.41 -16.01 -8.08
N SER A 60 -5.80 -17.20 -8.11
CA SER A 60 -5.88 -18.16 -7.01
C SER A 60 -5.26 -17.64 -5.72
N ALA A 61 -4.17 -16.86 -5.81
CA ALA A 61 -3.49 -16.28 -4.65
C ALA A 61 -4.31 -15.13 -4.05
N GLN A 62 -4.91 -14.28 -4.89
CA GLN A 62 -5.81 -13.23 -4.45
C GLN A 62 -7.09 -13.81 -3.82
N ALA A 63 -7.68 -14.83 -4.43
CA ALA A 63 -8.86 -15.50 -3.89
C ALA A 63 -8.60 -16.10 -2.50
N LEU A 64 -7.42 -16.68 -2.28
CA LEU A 64 -7.01 -17.19 -0.97
C LEU A 64 -6.82 -16.06 0.05
N SER A 65 -6.17 -14.96 -0.33
CA SER A 65 -5.95 -13.83 0.58
C SER A 65 -7.27 -13.18 0.99
N SER A 66 -8.21 -13.00 0.06
CA SER A 66 -9.55 -12.51 0.35
C SER A 66 -10.35 -13.50 1.21
N LYS A 67 -10.24 -14.81 0.95
CA LYS A 67 -10.96 -15.84 1.72
C LYS A 67 -10.53 -15.89 3.19
N HIS A 68 -9.25 -15.62 3.45
CA HIS A 68 -8.65 -15.74 4.78
C HIS A 68 -8.33 -14.39 5.42
N ASP A 69 -8.80 -13.28 4.84
CA ASP A 69 -8.68 -11.91 5.33
C ASP A 69 -7.25 -11.50 5.71
N PHE A 70 -6.29 -11.76 4.81
CA PHE A 70 -4.93 -11.27 4.96
C PHE A 70 -4.48 -10.46 3.75
N ASP A 71 -3.63 -9.47 4.02
CA ASP A 71 -3.04 -8.63 2.98
C ASP A 71 -1.97 -9.40 2.21
N LEU A 72 -2.01 -9.30 0.88
CA LEU A 72 -1.04 -9.92 -0.01
C LEU A 72 -0.51 -8.89 -1.00
N GLN A 73 0.82 -8.79 -1.10
CA GLN A 73 1.52 -7.91 -2.04
C GLN A 73 2.68 -8.67 -2.67
N ALA A 74 2.90 -8.49 -3.97
CA ALA A 74 4.04 -9.03 -4.69
C ALA A 74 4.87 -7.90 -5.29
N ILE A 75 6.18 -7.95 -5.05
CA ILE A 75 7.13 -6.93 -5.47
C ILE A 75 8.28 -7.63 -6.18
N TYR A 76 8.69 -7.08 -7.33
CA TYR A 76 9.85 -7.53 -8.07
C TYR A 76 11.07 -6.71 -7.67
N VAL A 77 12.15 -7.41 -7.32
CA VAL A 77 13.45 -6.83 -7.02
C VAL A 77 14.48 -7.59 -7.84
N GLN A 78 15.22 -6.86 -8.66
CA GLN A 78 16.25 -7.38 -9.54
C GLN A 78 17.54 -6.58 -9.39
N ALA A 79 18.61 -7.29 -9.04
CA ALA A 79 19.96 -6.76 -9.10
C ALA A 79 20.45 -6.65 -10.56
N ASP A 80 21.44 -5.78 -10.78
CA ASP A 80 22.07 -5.72 -12.10
C ASP A 80 22.74 -7.05 -12.44
N LYS A 81 22.61 -7.46 -13.70
CA LYS A 81 23.18 -8.73 -14.17
C LYS A 81 24.69 -8.67 -14.07
N GLU A 82 25.27 -9.60 -13.32
CA GLU A 82 26.71 -9.79 -13.28
C GLU A 82 27.13 -10.83 -14.32
N PRO A 83 28.17 -10.57 -15.15
CA PRO A 83 28.55 -11.48 -16.22
C PRO A 83 29.13 -12.82 -15.73
N LEU A 84 29.68 -12.84 -14.51
CA LEU A 84 30.40 -14.00 -13.97
C LEU A 84 29.58 -14.82 -12.95
N ARG A 85 28.37 -14.38 -12.63
CA ARG A 85 27.51 -15.06 -11.66
C ARG A 85 26.11 -15.20 -12.23
N GLN A 86 25.49 -16.35 -12.00
CA GLN A 86 24.07 -16.52 -12.29
C GLN A 86 23.23 -15.67 -11.31
N PRO A 87 22.01 -15.27 -11.72
CA PRO A 87 21.05 -14.57 -10.87
C PRO A 87 20.74 -15.30 -9.57
#